data_AF-A0A2T1K7U0-F1
#
_entry.id   AF-A0A2T1K7U0-F1
#
_cell.length_a   1.000
_cell.length_b   1.000
_cell.length_c   1.000
_cell.angle_alpha   90.00
_cell.angle_beta   90.00
_cell.angle_gamma   90.00
#
_symmetry.space_group_name_H-M   'P 1'
#
loop_
_entity.id
_entity.type
_entity.pdbx_description
1 polymer ?
#
loop_
_entity_poly.entity_id
_entity_poly.type
_entity_poly.pdbx_seq_one_letter_code
_entity_poly.pdbx_strand_id
1 'polypeptide(L)' 'MYKLVASSIILLMLSLSGTGHASMSYECWAYVNGSPSKMIHVSADKVSNAKKLAKKRMDKSKIKYDYIECK' A
#
# COMPACT_ATOMS: atom_id res chain seq x y z
N MET A 1 -52.59 0.64 -21.97
CA MET A 1 -52.28 1.37 -20.72
C MET A 1 -50.98 0.81 -20.16
N TYR A 2 -49.84 1.27 -20.68
CA TYR A 2 -48.51 0.74 -20.36
C TYR A 2 -47.88 1.67 -19.32
N LYS A 3 -48.42 1.62 -18.11
CA LYS A 3 -47.90 2.37 -16.96
C LYS A 3 -46.85 1.49 -16.27
N LEU A 4 -45.68 2.08 -16.01
CA LEU A 4 -44.77 1.72 -14.91
C LEU A 4 -43.78 0.56 -15.13
N VAL A 5 -43.01 0.54 -16.21
CA VAL A 5 -41.80 -0.33 -16.27
C VAL A 5 -40.51 0.43 -16.61
N ALA A 6 -40.59 1.74 -16.87
CA ALA A 6 -39.44 2.55 -17.28
C ALA A 6 -38.68 3.22 -16.12
N SER A 7 -39.04 2.94 -14.86
CA SER A 7 -38.58 3.73 -13.69
C SER A 7 -37.82 2.91 -12.65
N SER A 8 -37.16 1.83 -13.06
CA SER A 8 -36.38 0.98 -12.13
C SER A 8 -34.90 0.81 -12.50
N ILE A 9 -34.41 1.43 -13.58
CA ILE A 9 -33.04 1.22 -14.09
C ILE A 9 -32.04 2.29 -13.56
N ILE A 10 -32.52 3.39 -12.97
CA ILE A 10 -31.67 4.54 -12.60
C ILE A 10 -30.95 4.36 -11.24
N LEU A 11 -31.28 3.33 -10.45
CA LEU A 11 -30.76 3.20 -9.08
C LEU A 11 -29.50 2.31 -8.90
N LEU A 12 -28.89 1.80 -9.98
CA LEU A 12 -27.77 0.84 -9.85
C LEU A 12 -26.36 1.43 -10.05
N MET A 13 -26.21 2.73 -10.31
CA MET A 13 -24.92 3.35 -10.67
C MET A 13 -24.23 4.12 -9.54
N LEU A 14 -24.73 4.10 -8.30
CA LEU A 14 -24.29 5.03 -7.24
C LEU A 14 -23.41 4.46 -6.13
N SER A 15 -22.77 3.31 -6.31
CA SER A 15 -21.92 2.73 -5.25
C SER A 15 -20.60 2.19 -5.76
N LEU A 16 -19.87 2.98 -6.54
CA LEU A 16 -18.43 2.84 -6.68
C LEU A 16 -17.74 4.03 -6.01
N SER A 17 -17.95 4.17 -4.70
CA SER A 17 -17.10 5.00 -3.85
C SER A 17 -15.73 4.31 -3.76
N GLY A 18 -14.91 4.49 -4.79
CA GLY A 18 -13.51 4.09 -4.77
C GLY A 18 -12.86 4.83 -3.61
N THR A 19 -12.56 4.11 -2.53
CA THR A 19 -11.71 4.64 -1.46
C THR A 19 -10.38 4.96 -2.11
N GLY A 20 -10.11 6.25 -2.34
CA GLY A 20 -8.77 6.70 -2.70
C GLY A 20 -7.84 6.27 -1.58
N HIS A 21 -7.14 5.15 -1.75
CA HIS A 21 -6.09 4.76 -0.83
C HIS A 21 -4.95 5.76 -1.02
N ALA A 22 -4.87 6.73 -0.11
CA ALA A 22 -3.77 7.67 -0.08
C ALA A 22 -2.46 6.91 0.13
N SER A 23 -1.59 6.93 -0.88
CA SER A 23 -0.26 6.34 -0.77
C SER A 23 0.63 7.28 0.04
N MET A 24 1.12 6.80 1.17
CA MET A 24 2.06 7.51 2.04
C MET A 24 3.48 7.04 1.72
N SER A 25 4.45 7.94 1.79
CA SER A 25 5.86 7.60 1.67
C SER A 25 6.41 7.21 3.04
N TYR A 26 7.05 6.05 3.13
CA TYR A 26 7.67 5.52 4.34
C TYR A 26 9.18 5.40 4.15
N GLU A 27 9.92 5.68 5.22
CA GLU A 27 11.36 5.50 5.31
C GLU A 27 11.66 4.17 6.01
N CYS A 28 12.21 3.20 5.26
CA CYS A 28 12.51 1.88 5.78
C CYS A 28 14.01 1.68 5.91
N TRP A 29 14.47 1.41 7.13
CA TRP A 29 15.86 1.13 7.47
C TRP A 29 16.08 -0.37 7.65
N ALA A 30 17.09 -0.89 6.96
CA ALA A 30 17.71 -2.19 7.21
C ALA A 30 18.73 -2.04 8.33
N TYR A 31 18.61 -2.87 9.36
CA TYR A 31 19.59 -2.95 10.45
C TYR A 31 20.42 -4.22 10.32
N VAL A 32 21.72 -4.09 10.56
CA VAL A 32 22.68 -5.21 10.62
C VAL A 32 23.44 -5.09 11.94
N ASN A 33 23.42 -6.14 12.75
CA ASN A 33 24.01 -6.18 14.08
C ASN A 33 23.58 -4.98 14.97
N GLY A 34 22.29 -4.62 14.90
CA GLY A 34 21.72 -3.50 15.66
C GLY A 34 22.02 -2.10 15.10
N SER A 35 22.86 -1.96 14.07
CA SER A 35 23.20 -0.67 13.46
C SER A 35 22.42 -0.45 12.16
N PRO A 36 21.98 0.80 11.86
CA PRO A 36 21.35 1.11 10.59
C PRO A 36 22.37 0.99 9.45
N SER A 37 22.07 0.11 8.49
CA SER A 37 22.95 -0.19 7.35
C SER A 37 22.49 0.54 6.08
N LYS A 38 21.21 0.44 5.74
CA LYS A 38 20.67 1.04 4.51
C LYS A 38 19.24 1.52 4.67
N MET A 39 18.97 2.74 4.24
CA MET A 39 17.62 3.29 4.14
C MET A 39 17.09 3.17 2.70
N ILE A 40 15.80 2.87 2.55
CA ILE A 40 15.05 2.99 1.29
C ILE A 40 13.70 3.66 1.52
N HIS A 41 13.23 4.38 0.51
CA HIS A 41 11.86 4.90 0.46
C HIS A 41 10.92 3.95 -0.27
N VAL A 42 9.72 3.79 0.31
CA VAL A 42 8.64 3.00 -0.28
C VAL A 42 7.31 3.74 -0.12
N SER A 43 6.52 3.75 -1.19
CA SER A 43 5.15 4.28 -1.14
C SER A 43 4.19 3.14 -0.85
N ALA A 44 3.35 3.30 0.18
CA ALA A 44 2.37 2.29 0.58
C ALA A 44 1.19 2.93 1.30
N ASP A 45 0.09 2.19 1.44
CA ASP A 45 -1.10 2.68 2.14
C ASP A 45 -0.97 2.55 3.67
N LYS A 46 -0.03 1.72 4.14
CA LYS A 46 0.22 1.46 5.57
C LYS A 46 1.65 0.94 5.81
N VAL A 47 2.19 1.19 7.00
CA VAL A 47 3.52 0.73 7.46
C VAL A 47 3.75 -0.77 7.20
N SER A 48 2.73 -1.60 7.43
CA SER A 48 2.83 -3.05 7.25
C SER A 48 3.05 -3.44 5.77
N ASN A 49 2.43 -2.71 4.83
CA ASN A 49 2.64 -2.89 3.39
C ASN A 49 4.01 -2.32 2.97
N ALA A 50 4.38 -1.16 3.51
CA ALA A 50 5.71 -0.57 3.32
C ALA A 50 6.83 -1.54 3.69
N LYS A 51 6.74 -2.18 4.86
CA LYS A 51 7.74 -3.16 5.32
C LYS A 51 7.86 -4.37 4.37
N LYS A 52 6.74 -4.88 3.84
CA LYS A 52 6.77 -5.98 2.85
C LYS A 52 7.44 -5.57 1.54
N LEU A 53 7.11 -4.37 1.04
CA LEU A 53 7.71 -3.81 -0.17
C LEU A 53 9.21 -3.55 0.02
N ALA A 54 9.58 -2.98 1.16
CA ALA A 54 10.96 -2.71 1.53
C ALA A 54 11.78 -3.99 1.59
N LYS A 55 11.27 -5.02 2.29
CA LYS A 55 11.89 -6.35 2.36
C LYS A 55 12.18 -6.91 0.98
N LYS A 56 11.16 -6.97 0.12
CA LYS A 56 11.28 -7.48 -1.27
C LYS A 56 12.35 -6.70 -2.07
N ARG A 57 12.44 -5.39 -1.89
CA ARG A 57 13.41 -4.54 -2.59
C ARG A 57 14.83 -4.78 -2.08
N MET A 58 15.01 -4.91 -0.77
CA MET A 58 16.30 -5.22 -0.14
C MET A 58 16.81 -6.60 -0.52
N ASP A 59 15.93 -7.61 -0.52
CA ASP A 59 16.24 -8.97 -0.98
C ASP A 59 16.69 -8.96 -2.45
N LYS A 60 15.96 -8.26 -3.33
CA LYS A 60 16.32 -8.12 -4.74
C LYS A 60 17.67 -7.43 -4.93
N SER A 61 17.98 -6.46 -4.09
CA SER A 61 19.27 -5.76 -4.08
C SER A 61 20.38 -6.52 -3.32
N LYS A 62 20.11 -7.73 -2.82
CA LYS A 62 21.04 -8.54 -2.03
C LYS A 62 21.62 -7.80 -0.82
N ILE A 63 20.85 -6.87 -0.25
CA ILE A 63 21.23 -6.14 0.95
C ILE A 63 21.02 -7.08 2.14
N LYS A 64 22.06 -7.27 2.95
CA LYS A 64 21.95 -8.03 4.20
C LYS A 64 21.24 -7.18 5.26
N TYR A 65 20.33 -7.79 6.01
CA TYR A 65 19.62 -7.18 7.12
C TYR A 65 19.20 -8.26 8.12
N ASP A 66 19.23 -7.94 9.41
CA ASP A 66 18.66 -8.78 10.48
C ASP A 66 17.17 -8.46 10.66
N TYR A 67 16.84 -7.17 10.66
CA TYR A 67 15.48 -6.70 10.70
C TYR A 67 15.31 -5.37 9.94
N ILE A 68 14.05 -5.06 9.62
CA ILE A 68 13.65 -3.84 8.93
C ILE A 68 12.66 -3.08 9.80
N GLU A 69 12.90 -1.79 9.97
CA GLU A 69 12.00 -0.85 10.63
C GLU A 69 11.59 0.22 9.63
N CYS A 70 10.29 0.52 9.55
CA CYS A 70 9.75 1.55 8.66
C CYS A 70 9.05 2.62 9.50
N LYS A 71 9.32 3.88 9.19
CA LYS A 71 8.70 5.05 9.81
C LYS A 71 7.94 5.86 8.75
#